data_AF-A0A6P1DCE0-F1
#
_entry.id   AF-A0A6P1DCE0-F1
#
_cell.length_a   1.000
_cell.length_b   1.000
_cell.length_c   1.000
_cell.angle_alpha   90.00
_cell.angle_beta   90.00
_cell.angle_gamma   90.00
#
_symmetry.space_group_name_H-M   'P 1'
#
loop_
_entity.id
_entity.type
_entity.pdbx_description
1 polymer ?
#
loop_
_entity_poly.entity_id
_entity_poly.type
_entity_poly.pdbx_seq_one_letter_code
_entity_poly.pdbx_strand_id
1 'polypeptide(L)' 'RLRARAERGEVLFGTMDSWLIWNLTGGANGGVHVTDVTNASRTMLMDLDTLDWDEELLALLDIPRAMLPAIAAS' A
#
# COMPACT_ATOMS: atom_id res chain seq x y z
N ARG A 1 8.09 6.01 -17.37
CA ARG A 1 9.12 5.22 -16.66
C ARG A 1 8.68 4.84 -15.24
N LEU A 2 8.18 5.78 -14.42
CA LEU A 2 7.72 5.49 -13.06
C LEU A 2 6.54 4.49 -13.02
N ARG A 3 5.54 4.68 -13.87
CA ARG A 3 4.37 3.79 -13.95
C ARG A 3 4.72 2.31 -14.15
N ALA A 4 5.46 2.00 -15.20
CA ALA A 4 5.90 0.63 -15.47
C ALA A 4 6.72 0.02 -14.32
N ARG A 5 7.38 0.84 -13.49
CA ARG A 5 8.09 0.38 -12.29
C ARG A 5 7.13 0.08 -11.14
N ALA A 6 6.10 0.92 -10.95
CA ALA A 6 5.04 0.67 -9.97
C ALA A 6 4.23 -0.60 -10.29
N GLU A 7 3.93 -0.85 -11.56
CA GLU A 7 3.29 -2.09 -12.02
C GLU A 7 4.14 -3.33 -11.75
N ARG A 8 5.47 -3.18 -11.71
CA ARG A 8 6.42 -4.25 -11.36
C ARG A 8 6.71 -4.35 -9.86
N GLY A 9 6.06 -3.54 -9.02
CA GLY A 9 6.31 -3.50 -7.58
C GLY A 9 7.65 -2.88 -7.17
N GLU A 10 8.34 -2.16 -8.08
CA GLU A 10 9.61 -1.46 -7.80
C GLU A 10 9.41 -0.06 -7.18
N VAL A 11 8.14 0.35 -7.01
CA VAL A 11 7.73 1.60 -6.39
C VAL A 11 6.72 1.23 -5.33
N LEU A 12 6.92 1.72 -4.11
CA LEU A 12 6.02 1.49 -3.00
C LEU A 12 5.32 2.80 -2.64
N PHE A 13 4.03 2.69 -2.35
CA PHE A 13 3.20 3.69 -1.69
C PHE A 13 2.99 3.28 -0.25
N GLY A 14 2.83 4.24 0.65
CA GLY A 14 2.47 3.92 2.03
C GLY A 14 2.24 5.19 2.83
N THR A 15 1.40 5.07 3.85
CA THR A 15 1.25 6.06 4.92
C THR A 15 2.51 6.05 5.82
N MET A 16 2.55 6.94 6.82
CA MET A 16 3.73 7.11 7.67
C MET A 16 4.10 5.84 8.45
N ASP A 17 3.11 5.08 8.92
CA ASP A 17 3.29 3.77 9.55
C ASP A 17 3.96 2.78 8.61
N SER A 18 3.47 2.63 7.37
CA SER A 18 4.09 1.75 6.37
C SER A 18 5.53 2.12 6.07
N TRP A 19 5.82 3.42 5.94
CA TRP A 19 7.17 3.90 5.70
C TRP A 19 8.11 3.53 6.85
N LEU A 20 7.68 3.73 8.10
CA LEU A 20 8.48 3.39 9.27
C LEU A 20 8.70 1.88 9.38
N ILE A 21 7.65 1.08 9.25
CA ILE A 21 7.74 -0.39 9.32
C ILE A 21 8.69 -0.90 8.23
N TRP A 22 8.55 -0.42 7.00
CA TRP A 22 9.39 -0.83 5.88
C TRP A 22 10.88 -0.54 6.14
N ASN A 23 11.22 0.67 6.61
CA ASN A 23 12.61 1.03 6.90
C ASN A 23 13.19 0.23 8.07
N LEU A 24 12.40 0.04 9.14
CA LEU A 24 12.85 -0.65 10.36
C LEU A 24 13.02 -2.17 10.16
N THR A 25 12.37 -2.76 9.16
CA THR A 25 12.39 -4.21 8.89
C THR A 25 13.35 -4.61 7.77
N GLY A 26 14.13 -3.68 7.22
CA GLY A 26 15.19 -3.99 6.25
C GLY A 26 15.14 -3.18 4.96
N GLY A 27 14.07 -2.40 4.75
CA GLY A 27 13.92 -1.51 3.60
C GLY A 27 14.13 -2.22 2.26
N ALA A 28 15.06 -1.70 1.45
CA ALA A 28 15.38 -2.29 0.14
C ALA A 28 15.96 -3.71 0.23
N ASN A 29 16.34 -4.17 1.43
CA ASN A 29 16.88 -5.50 1.69
C ASN A 29 15.82 -6.51 2.17
N GLY A 30 14.53 -6.26 1.86
CA GLY A 30 13.42 -7.15 2.23
C GLY A 30 12.54 -6.63 3.37
N GLY A 31 12.39 -5.31 3.48
CA GLY A 31 11.48 -4.67 4.42
C GLY A 31 10.03 -5.10 4.22
N VAL A 32 9.33 -5.27 5.33
CA VAL A 32 7.91 -5.60 5.41
C VAL A 32 7.09 -4.37 5.02
N HIS A 33 6.25 -4.51 4.00
CA HIS A 33 5.43 -3.43 3.46
C HIS A 33 3.97 -3.64 3.83
N VAL A 34 3.56 -3.06 4.97
CA VAL A 34 2.24 -3.24 5.57
C VAL A 34 1.69 -1.93 6.13
N THR A 35 0.37 -1.86 6.29
CA THR A 35 -0.34 -0.79 7.01
C THR A 35 -1.43 -1.42 7.87
N ASP A 36 -1.82 -0.78 8.96
CA ASP A 36 -2.98 -1.24 9.71
C ASP A 36 -4.30 -0.72 9.11
N VAL A 37 -5.41 -1.40 9.43
CA VAL A 37 -6.77 -1.04 8.96
C VAL A 37 -7.17 0.40 9.29
N THR A 38 -6.70 0.97 10.40
CA THR A 38 -7.05 2.34 10.80
C THR A 38 -6.32 3.36 9.93
N ASN A 39 -5.05 3.16 9.59
CA ASN A 39 -4.32 4.00 8.65
C ASN A 39 -4.81 3.82 7.20
N ALA A 40 -5.06 2.58 6.77
CA ALA A 40 -5.63 2.27 5.46
C ALA A 40 -6.97 2.99 5.22
N SER A 41 -7.84 3.06 6.24
CA SER A 41 -9.13 3.77 6.16
C SER A 41 -9.02 5.27 5.85
N ARG A 42 -7.84 5.89 6.03
CA ARG A 42 -7.60 7.32 5.79
C ARG A 42 -7.10 7.63 4.38
N THR A 43 -6.86 6.61 3.57
CA THR A 43 -6.34 6.75 2.20
C THR A 43 -7.43 7.06 1.17
N MET A 44 -8.71 6.85 1.53
CA MET A 44 -9.84 6.77 0.58
C MET A 44 -9.74 5.63 -0.45
N LEU A 45 -8.81 4.68 -0.28
CA LEU A 45 -8.59 3.57 -1.22
C LEU A 45 -9.02 2.21 -0.64
N MET A 46 -9.45 2.16 0.62
CA MET A 46 -9.86 0.93 1.31
C MET A 46 -11.39 0.85 1.35
N ASP A 47 -11.93 -0.31 1.03
CA ASP A 47 -13.31 -0.68 1.29
C ASP A 47 -13.48 -1.03 2.79
N LEU A 48 -14.42 -0.36 3.45
CA LEU A 48 -14.64 -0.50 4.89
C LEU A 48 -15.39 -1.78 5.28
N ASP A 49 -16.11 -2.40 4.35
CA ASP A 49 -16.85 -3.64 4.59
C ASP A 49 -15.93 -4.86 4.43
N THR A 50 -15.04 -4.84 3.45
CA THR A 50 -14.09 -5.95 3.18
C THR A 50 -12.75 -5.80 3.86
N LEU A 51 -12.37 -4.59 4.28
CA LEU A 51 -11.06 -4.24 4.84
C LEU A 51 -9.90 -4.51 3.87
N ASP A 52 -10.17 -4.48 2.57
CA ASP A 52 -9.17 -4.59 1.50
C ASP A 52 -9.17 -3.31 0.64
N TRP A 53 -8.15 -3.15 -0.21
CA TRP A 53 -8.12 -2.07 -1.19
C TRP A 53 -9.26 -2.24 -2.21
N ASP A 54 -9.97 -1.14 -2.46
CA ASP A 54 -11.12 -1.05 -3.36
C ASP A 54 -10.66 -1.04 -4.82
N GLU A 55 -10.87 -2.14 -5.53
CA GLU A 55 -10.44 -2.32 -6.93
C GLU A 55 -11.07 -1.30 -7.89
N GLU A 56 -12.30 -0.84 -7.64
CA GLU A 56 -12.97 0.14 -8.50
C GLU A 56 -12.31 1.52 -8.35
N LEU A 57 -12.01 1.93 -7.12
CA LEU A 57 -11.30 3.18 -6.83
C LEU A 57 -9.85 3.14 -7.33
N LEU A 58 -9.16 2.02 -7.18
CA LEU A 58 -7.81 1.84 -7.74
C LEU A 58 -7.82 1.95 -9.26
N ALA A 59 -8.78 1.33 -9.93
CA ALA A 59 -8.92 1.44 -11.39
C ALA A 59 -9.29 2.87 -11.83
N LEU A 60 -10.20 3.53 -11.12
CA LEU A 60 -10.65 4.90 -11.41
C LEU A 60 -9.50 5.91 -11.31
N LEU A 61 -8.65 5.76 -10.30
CA LEU A 61 -7.49 6.63 -10.05
C LEU A 61 -6.22 6.16 -10.77
N ASP A 62 -6.31 5.05 -11.51
CA ASP A 62 -5.23 4.42 -12.25
C ASP A 62 -4.00 4.08 -11.37
N ILE A 63 -4.26 3.54 -10.17
CA ILE A 63 -3.26 3.16 -9.15
C ILE A 63 -2.94 1.66 -9.26
N PRO A 64 -1.68 1.28 -9.55
CA PRO A 64 -1.29 -0.14 -9.54
C PRO A 64 -1.36 -0.74 -8.14
N ARG A 65 -2.22 -1.74 -7.91
CA ARG A 65 -2.34 -2.42 -6.60
C ARG A 65 -1.01 -2.95 -6.06
N ALA A 66 -0.09 -3.38 -6.93
CA ALA A 66 1.23 -3.90 -6.57
C ALA A 66 2.12 -2.90 -5.80
N MET A 67 1.79 -1.61 -5.81
CA MET A 67 2.52 -0.60 -5.05
C MET A 67 1.98 -0.36 -3.64
N LEU A 68 0.81 -0.90 -3.29
CA LEU A 68 0.14 -0.65 -2.01
C LEU A 68 0.62 -1.63 -0.93
N PRO A 69 0.68 -1.21 0.35
CA PRO A 69 1.02 -2.09 1.46
C PRO A 69 -0.07 -3.14 1.68
N ALA A 70 0.28 -4.30 2.24
CA ALA A 70 -0.73 -5.24 2.72
C ALA A 70 -1.42 -4.68 3.97
N ILE A 71 -2.75 -4.77 4.02
CA ILE A 71 -3.54 -4.33 5.17
C ILE A 71 -3.51 -5.42 6.24
N ALA A 72 -3.20 -5.05 7.48
CA ALA A 72 -3.15 -5.93 8.64
C ALA A 72 -4.06 -5.41 9.77
N ALA A 73 -4.46 -6.30 10.68
CA ALA A 73 -5.12 -5.89 11.92
C ALA A 73 -4.16 -5.04 12.79
N SER A 74 -4.72 -4.10 13.54
CA SER A 74 -4.00 -3.28 14.52
C SER A 74 -3.46 -4.08 15.71
#